data_AF-A0A6J8A5Y9-F1
#
_entry.id   AF-A0A6J8A5Y9-F1
#
_cell.length_a   1.000
_cell.length_b   1.000
_cell.length_c   1.000
_cell.angle_alpha   90.00
_cell.angle_beta   90.00
_cell.angle_gamma   90.00
#
_symmetry.space_group_name_H-M   'P 1'
#
loop_
_entity.id
_entity.type
_entity.pdbx_description
1 polymer ?
#
loop_
_entity_poly.entity_id
_entity_poly.type
_entity_poly.pdbx_seq_one_letter_code
_entity_poly.pdbx_strand_id
1 'polypeptide(L)'
;MCKWFTEITKNNKEKKTLVTRLHRLKKEVSGKRGLEKATLLTNIFNTCNMCASDSKIQNLKSTEDATYKRIAEDLANELQINQEKKSSEVNQLKRKLEKTVDLQERKIKKVKMKNKTSSENLKSKVQQQNSKIKKLRYSCKNLKTQNRRLSSCVVKHKSYAKELKKNLTDKENINKSKTDEIKKLKSELNKIQSLYKDALKQSNENAELVNDKEIDILDDKLRAYTPEFRQAVMNISGKNVATEHIVSVINESLKLAGKTLKQIPARRTIDNIVTKKIVVSNIQVGQCLQDKEKTTLYSDETRKFGKTYNS
;
A
#
# COMPACT_ATOMS: atom_id res chain seq x y z
N MET A 1 -32.62 8.15 12.67
CA MET A 1 -34.02 7.67 12.76
C MET A 1 -34.81 8.21 11.57
N CYS A 2 -35.42 7.31 10.78
CA CYS A 2 -35.94 7.62 9.45
C CYS A 2 -37.27 8.41 9.48
N LYS A 3 -37.35 9.49 8.69
CA LYS A 3 -38.55 10.32 8.47
C LYS A 3 -39.81 9.53 8.08
N TRP A 4 -39.64 8.34 7.52
CA TRP A 4 -40.74 7.44 7.17
C TRP A 4 -41.46 6.85 8.39
N PHE A 5 -40.75 6.64 9.50
CA PHE A 5 -41.34 6.08 10.72
C PHE A 5 -42.24 7.09 11.45
N THR A 6 -41.88 8.38 11.40
CA THR A 6 -42.72 9.47 11.92
C THR A 6 -43.98 9.69 11.07
N GLU A 7 -43.93 9.39 9.77
CA GLU A 7 -45.08 9.54 8.87
C GLU A 7 -46.09 8.38 8.99
N ILE A 8 -45.61 7.15 9.22
CA ILE A 8 -46.47 5.99 9.53
C ILE A 8 -47.22 6.19 10.86
N THR A 9 -46.53 6.68 11.90
CA THR A 9 -47.14 6.88 13.22
C THR A 9 -48.16 8.01 13.23
N LYS A 10 -47.94 9.07 12.43
CA LYS A 10 -48.89 10.19 12.27
C LYS A 10 -50.18 9.75 11.56
N ASN A 11 -50.07 8.98 10.47
CA ASN A 11 -51.23 8.41 9.77
C ASN A 11 -52.07 7.47 10.64
N ASN A 12 -51.43 6.76 11.58
CA ASN A 12 -52.14 5.83 12.47
C ASN A 12 -52.91 6.58 13.58
N LYS A 13 -52.40 7.73 14.05
CA LYS A 13 -53.15 8.61 14.96
C LYS A 13 -54.39 9.19 14.27
N GLU A 14 -54.27 9.67 13.03
CA GLU A 14 -55.40 10.24 12.28
C GLU A 14 -56.50 9.21 11.98
N LYS A 15 -56.12 7.95 11.69
CA LYS A 15 -57.08 6.85 11.55
C LYS A 15 -57.84 6.58 12.85
N LYS A 16 -57.15 6.58 14.00
CA LYS A 16 -57.80 6.38 15.31
C LYS A 16 -58.81 7.50 15.60
N THR A 17 -58.46 8.77 15.36
CA THR A 17 -59.38 9.91 15.55
C THR A 17 -60.60 9.86 14.63
N LEU A 18 -60.43 9.43 13.38
CA LEU A 18 -61.54 9.22 12.45
C LEU A 18 -62.50 8.13 12.93
N VAL A 19 -61.99 7.01 13.42
CA VAL A 19 -62.80 5.92 13.98
C VAL A 19 -63.56 6.39 15.23
N THR A 20 -62.93 7.17 16.13
CA THR A 20 -63.61 7.72 17.31
C THR A 20 -64.73 8.69 16.90
N ARG A 21 -64.49 9.52 15.89
CA ARG A 21 -65.47 10.49 15.36
C ARG A 21 -66.66 9.79 14.69
N LEU A 22 -66.40 8.71 13.95
CA LEU A 22 -67.43 7.83 13.38
C LEU A 22 -68.27 7.15 14.46
N HIS A 23 -67.64 6.66 15.53
CA HIS A 23 -68.37 6.07 16.66
C HIS A 23 -69.25 7.09 17.40
N ARG A 24 -68.78 8.34 17.54
CA ARG A 24 -69.54 9.43 18.15
C ARG A 24 -70.76 9.83 17.31
N LEU A 25 -70.59 9.95 15.99
CA LEU A 25 -71.69 10.20 15.05
C LEU A 25 -72.72 9.04 15.03
N LYS A 26 -72.27 7.78 15.13
CA LYS A 26 -73.17 6.63 15.21
C LYS A 26 -74.05 6.69 16.47
N LYS A 27 -73.49 7.10 17.62
CA LYS A 27 -74.24 7.28 18.88
C LYS A 27 -75.27 8.43 18.80
N GLU A 28 -74.92 9.55 18.17
CA GLU A 28 -75.82 10.69 17.99
C GLU A 28 -77.00 10.36 17.05
N VAL A 29 -76.76 9.56 16.01
CA VAL A 29 -77.83 9.12 15.09
C VAL A 29 -78.74 8.08 15.72
N SER A 30 -78.22 7.18 16.58
CA SER A 30 -79.08 6.23 17.32
C SER A 30 -79.93 6.90 18.40
N GLY A 31 -79.44 7.98 19.03
CA GLY A 31 -80.19 8.73 20.03
C GLY A 31 -81.38 9.51 19.45
N LYS A 32 -81.26 10.03 18.21
CA LYS A 32 -82.33 10.81 17.56
C LYS A 32 -83.47 9.95 16.99
N ARG A 33 -83.22 8.69 16.60
CA ARG A 33 -84.28 7.77 16.13
C ARG A 33 -85.18 7.22 17.26
N GLY A 34 -84.74 7.31 18.51
CA GLY A 34 -85.54 6.91 19.67
C GLY A 34 -86.58 7.96 20.11
N LEU A 35 -86.38 9.25 19.75
CA LEU A 35 -87.24 10.35 20.17
C LEU A 35 -88.36 10.68 19.17
N GLU A 36 -88.20 10.39 17.88
CA GLU A 36 -89.24 10.66 16.87
C GLU A 36 -90.32 9.56 16.79
N LYS A 37 -90.13 8.41 17.44
CA LYS A 37 -91.15 7.34 17.54
C LYS A 37 -92.07 7.49 18.77
N ALA A 38 -91.73 8.36 19.72
CA ALA A 38 -92.50 8.57 20.95
C ALA A 38 -93.51 9.74 20.86
N THR A 39 -93.40 10.61 19.85
CA THR A 39 -94.28 11.78 19.67
C THR A 39 -95.36 11.62 18.59
N LEU A 40 -95.40 10.49 17.88
CA LEU A 40 -96.41 10.21 16.84
C LEU A 40 -97.53 9.24 17.26
N LEU A 41 -97.49 8.73 18.50
CA LEU A 41 -98.50 7.79 19.02
C LEU A 41 -99.43 8.41 20.10
N THR A 42 -99.29 9.70 20.40
CA THR A 42 -100.03 10.37 21.49
C THR A 42 -101.07 11.39 21.05
N ASN A 43 -101.34 11.56 19.74
CA ASN A 43 -102.24 12.61 19.22
C ASN A 43 -103.43 12.13 18.34
N ILE A 44 -103.87 10.86 18.44
CA ILE A 44 -105.03 10.38 17.65
C ILE A 44 -106.27 9.99 18.49
N PHE A 45 -106.20 10.05 19.83
CA PHE A 45 -107.38 9.82 20.67
C PHE A 45 -107.56 10.98 21.65
N ASN A 46 -108.33 12.00 21.26
CA ASN A 46 -109.11 12.85 22.17
C ASN A 46 -109.93 13.90 21.39
N THR A 47 -111.15 13.54 21.01
CA THR A 47 -112.33 14.40 21.19
C THR A 47 -113.56 13.51 21.40
N CYS A 48 -113.95 13.41 22.66
CA CYS A 48 -115.27 13.00 23.16
C CYS A 48 -116.36 13.95 22.61
N ASN A 49 -117.53 13.45 22.19
CA ASN A 49 -118.66 12.99 23.01
C ASN A 49 -119.44 14.15 23.64
N MET A 50 -120.63 14.47 23.10
CA MET A 50 -121.74 15.09 23.84
C MET A 50 -123.06 14.52 23.32
N CYS A 51 -123.89 14.13 24.28
CA CYS A 51 -125.08 13.31 24.17
C CYS A 51 -126.36 14.07 23.83
N ALA A 52 -127.31 13.28 23.30
CA ALA A 52 -128.75 13.25 23.59
C ALA A 52 -129.61 14.49 23.34
N SER A 53 -130.66 14.32 22.54
CA SER A 53 -132.03 14.14 23.05
C SER A 53 -132.98 13.75 21.92
N ASP A 54 -133.71 12.66 22.12
CA ASP A 54 -134.90 12.29 21.38
C ASP A 54 -135.98 13.38 21.47
N SER A 55 -136.67 13.67 20.36
CA SER A 55 -138.13 13.61 20.29
C SER A 55 -138.69 14.02 18.92
N LYS A 56 -139.43 13.07 18.35
CA LYS A 56 -140.77 13.22 17.75
C LYS A 56 -140.99 14.07 16.49
N ILE A 57 -141.67 13.38 15.55
CA ILE A 57 -142.72 13.85 14.63
C ILE A 57 -142.18 14.43 13.31
N GLN A 58 -142.04 13.60 12.29
CA GLN A 58 -143.04 13.47 11.21
C GLN A 58 -143.50 14.81 10.64
N ASN A 59 -142.80 15.29 9.62
CA ASN A 59 -143.31 15.85 8.36
C ASN A 59 -142.19 16.63 7.68
N LEU A 60 -142.15 16.63 6.33
CA LEU A 60 -141.27 17.40 5.43
C LEU A 60 -140.04 16.68 4.82
N LYS A 61 -140.27 15.48 4.26
CA LYS A 61 -139.34 14.72 3.38
C LYS A 61 -139.04 15.36 2.00
N SER A 62 -139.11 16.68 1.83
CA SER A 62 -138.85 17.30 0.50
C SER A 62 -137.90 18.50 0.49
N THR A 63 -137.34 18.89 1.64
CA THR A 63 -136.40 20.02 1.75
C THR A 63 -135.04 19.66 2.39
N GLU A 64 -134.95 18.53 3.10
CA GLU A 64 -133.69 17.95 3.57
C GLU A 64 -132.83 17.36 2.44
N ASP A 65 -133.45 16.70 1.45
CA ASP A 65 -132.73 16.13 0.30
C ASP A 65 -132.00 17.21 -0.53
N ALA A 66 -132.57 18.41 -0.62
CA ALA A 66 -131.95 19.53 -1.35
C ALA A 66 -130.74 20.12 -0.60
N THR A 67 -130.76 20.09 0.73
CA THR A 67 -129.64 20.58 1.57
C THR A 67 -128.52 19.56 1.65
N TYR A 68 -128.81 18.27 1.80
CA TYR A 68 -127.80 17.20 1.71
C TYR A 68 -127.13 17.14 0.33
N LYS A 69 -127.89 17.38 -0.75
CA LYS A 69 -127.33 17.40 -2.12
C LYS A 69 -126.38 18.58 -2.35
N ARG A 70 -126.69 19.77 -1.83
CA ARG A 70 -125.78 20.92 -1.84
C ARG A 70 -124.52 20.68 -1.03
N ILE A 71 -124.64 20.11 0.18
CA ILE A 71 -123.48 19.77 1.01
C ILE A 71 -122.58 18.75 0.30
N ALA A 72 -123.16 17.75 -0.37
CA ALA A 72 -122.40 16.77 -1.14
C ALA A 72 -121.70 17.37 -2.37
N GLU A 73 -122.35 18.31 -3.07
CA GLU A 73 -121.74 19.06 -4.19
C GLU A 73 -120.60 19.97 -3.72
N ASP A 74 -120.77 20.69 -2.61
CA ASP A 74 -119.71 21.52 -2.02
C ASP A 74 -118.50 20.69 -1.57
N LEU A 75 -118.74 19.54 -0.93
CA LEU A 75 -117.70 18.57 -0.56
C LEU A 75 -116.98 17.98 -1.80
N ALA A 76 -117.71 17.67 -2.87
CA ALA A 76 -117.13 17.17 -4.11
C ALA A 76 -116.25 18.23 -4.78
N ASN A 77 -116.71 19.47 -4.83
CA ASN A 77 -115.94 20.62 -5.34
C ASN A 77 -114.68 20.86 -4.50
N GLU A 78 -114.78 20.81 -3.16
CA GLU A 78 -113.65 20.98 -2.26
C GLU A 78 -112.63 19.83 -2.40
N LEU A 79 -113.09 18.59 -2.56
CA LEU A 79 -112.24 17.43 -2.86
C LEU A 79 -111.52 17.58 -4.20
N GLN A 80 -112.21 18.05 -5.24
CA GLN A 80 -111.62 18.29 -6.55
C GLN A 80 -110.54 19.38 -6.48
N ILE A 81 -110.84 20.52 -5.83
CA ILE A 81 -109.86 21.60 -5.61
C ILE A 81 -108.65 21.09 -4.83
N ASN A 82 -108.87 20.26 -3.81
CA ASN A 82 -107.77 19.67 -3.03
C ASN A 82 -106.94 18.66 -3.84
N GLN A 83 -107.57 17.88 -4.71
CA GLN A 83 -106.85 16.99 -5.64
C GLN A 83 -106.03 17.78 -6.65
N GLU A 84 -106.57 18.86 -7.22
CA GLU A 84 -105.86 19.74 -8.14
C GLU A 84 -104.68 20.45 -7.46
N LYS A 85 -104.88 20.97 -6.24
CA LYS A 85 -103.79 21.54 -5.42
C LYS A 85 -102.69 20.51 -5.17
N LYS A 86 -103.03 19.31 -4.71
CA LYS A 86 -102.04 18.22 -4.50
C LYS A 86 -101.34 17.83 -5.79
N SER A 87 -102.06 17.74 -6.92
CA SER A 87 -101.47 17.46 -8.23
C SER A 87 -100.49 18.54 -8.65
N SER A 88 -100.85 19.82 -8.45
CA SER A 88 -99.97 20.96 -8.72
C SER A 88 -98.70 20.94 -7.88
N GLU A 89 -98.83 20.60 -6.58
CA GLU A 89 -97.71 20.49 -5.64
C GLU A 89 -96.79 19.31 -6.00
N VAL A 90 -97.36 18.15 -6.31
CA VAL A 90 -96.62 16.97 -6.79
C VAL A 90 -95.86 17.30 -8.07
N ASN A 91 -96.48 17.99 -9.02
CA ASN A 91 -95.81 18.41 -10.25
C ASN A 91 -94.69 19.42 -9.99
N GLN A 92 -94.87 20.34 -9.05
CA GLN A 92 -93.83 21.29 -8.65
C GLN A 92 -92.65 20.57 -7.97
N LEU A 93 -92.93 19.62 -7.08
CA LEU A 93 -91.93 18.78 -6.42
C LEU A 93 -91.18 17.91 -7.44
N LYS A 94 -91.88 17.32 -8.41
CA LYS A 94 -91.28 16.55 -9.50
C LYS A 94 -90.30 17.40 -10.32
N ARG A 95 -90.70 18.61 -10.72
CA ARG A 95 -89.82 19.57 -11.42
C ARG A 95 -88.61 19.98 -10.57
N LYS A 96 -88.79 20.18 -9.27
CA LYS A 96 -87.67 20.48 -8.35
C LYS A 96 -86.71 19.30 -8.25
N LEU A 97 -87.24 18.08 -8.10
CA LEU A 97 -86.45 16.86 -8.03
C LEU A 97 -85.64 16.65 -9.32
N GLU A 98 -86.26 16.78 -10.47
CA GLU A 98 -85.61 16.65 -11.79
C GLU A 98 -84.44 17.64 -11.94
N LYS A 99 -84.64 18.92 -11.59
CA LYS A 99 -83.55 19.91 -11.56
C LYS A 99 -82.41 19.53 -10.61
N THR A 100 -82.72 18.94 -9.45
CA THR A 100 -81.67 18.50 -8.51
C THR A 100 -80.90 17.29 -9.03
N VAL A 101 -81.57 16.35 -9.69
CA VAL A 101 -80.95 15.18 -10.33
C VAL A 101 -80.02 15.64 -11.44
N ASP A 102 -80.49 16.49 -12.36
CA ASP A 102 -79.67 17.07 -13.44
C ASP A 102 -78.40 17.76 -12.89
N LEU A 103 -78.55 18.53 -11.81
CA LEU A 103 -77.43 19.21 -11.18
C LEU A 103 -76.42 18.21 -10.58
N GLN A 104 -76.91 17.14 -9.93
CA GLN A 104 -76.08 16.08 -9.39
C GLN A 104 -75.36 15.31 -10.50
N GLU A 105 -76.03 14.96 -11.58
CA GLU A 105 -75.43 14.29 -12.74
C GLU A 105 -74.31 15.13 -13.36
N ARG A 106 -74.54 16.44 -13.55
CA ARG A 106 -73.51 17.37 -14.02
C ARG A 106 -72.30 17.42 -13.07
N LYS A 107 -72.53 17.43 -11.75
CA LYS A 107 -71.45 17.39 -10.74
C LYS A 107 -70.66 16.08 -10.82
N ILE A 108 -71.35 14.94 -10.90
CA ILE A 108 -70.73 13.62 -11.03
C ILE A 108 -69.90 13.54 -12.31
N LYS A 109 -70.42 14.02 -13.45
CA LYS A 109 -69.69 14.05 -14.73
C LYS A 109 -68.41 14.90 -14.62
N LYS A 110 -68.48 16.08 -13.99
CA LYS A 110 -67.31 16.92 -13.74
C LYS A 110 -66.26 16.22 -12.86
N VAL A 111 -66.69 15.55 -11.78
CA VAL A 111 -65.77 14.80 -10.91
C VAL A 111 -65.14 13.63 -11.65
N LYS A 112 -65.92 12.85 -12.41
CA LYS A 112 -65.41 11.73 -13.22
C LYS A 112 -64.35 12.21 -14.22
N MET A 113 -64.60 13.33 -14.91
CA MET A 113 -63.63 13.93 -15.85
C MET A 113 -62.35 14.38 -15.15
N LYS A 114 -62.46 15.08 -14.01
CA LYS A 114 -61.29 15.50 -13.21
C LYS A 114 -60.47 14.30 -12.71
N ASN A 115 -61.14 13.25 -12.26
CA ASN A 115 -60.47 12.04 -11.79
C ASN A 115 -59.76 11.31 -12.95
N LYS A 116 -60.37 11.27 -14.14
CA LYS A 116 -59.75 10.68 -15.33
C LYS A 116 -58.47 11.40 -15.73
N THR A 117 -58.51 12.73 -15.84
CA THR A 117 -57.32 13.53 -16.19
C THR A 117 -56.24 13.45 -15.12
N SER A 118 -56.61 13.48 -13.83
CA SER A 118 -55.66 13.29 -12.74
C SER A 118 -55.00 11.90 -12.78
N SER A 119 -55.76 10.85 -13.11
CA SER A 119 -55.24 9.49 -13.25
C SER A 119 -54.26 9.37 -14.42
N GLU A 120 -54.58 9.94 -15.58
CA GLU A 120 -53.69 9.96 -16.75
C GLU A 120 -52.39 10.73 -16.48
N ASN A 121 -52.48 11.87 -15.79
CA ASN A 121 -51.30 12.64 -15.37
C ASN A 121 -50.41 11.90 -14.38
N LEU A 122 -51.00 11.11 -13.47
CA LEU A 122 -50.23 10.26 -12.56
C LEU A 122 -49.54 9.12 -13.31
N LYS A 123 -50.23 8.47 -14.27
CA LYS A 123 -49.65 7.42 -15.11
C LYS A 123 -48.45 7.93 -15.90
N SER A 124 -48.56 9.11 -16.53
CA SER A 124 -47.45 9.69 -17.30
C SER A 124 -46.25 10.04 -16.41
N LYS A 125 -46.49 10.62 -15.21
CA LYS A 125 -45.44 10.87 -14.21
C LYS A 125 -44.75 9.58 -13.76
N VAL A 126 -45.51 8.53 -13.47
CA VAL A 126 -44.96 7.21 -13.10
C VAL A 126 -44.10 6.64 -14.23
N GLN A 127 -44.55 6.73 -15.48
CA GLN A 127 -43.78 6.27 -16.64
C GLN A 127 -42.47 7.04 -16.80
N GLN A 128 -42.49 8.37 -16.62
CA GLN A 128 -41.29 9.21 -16.63
C GLN A 128 -40.32 8.87 -15.49
N GLN A 129 -40.83 8.62 -14.28
CA GLN A 129 -39.98 8.19 -13.15
C GLN A 129 -39.36 6.81 -13.41
N ASN A 130 -40.12 5.88 -13.96
CA ASN A 130 -39.61 4.55 -14.30
C ASN A 130 -38.51 4.59 -15.36
N SER A 131 -38.62 5.46 -16.37
CA SER A 131 -37.56 5.62 -17.37
C SER A 131 -36.29 6.23 -16.75
N LYS A 132 -36.42 7.21 -15.85
CA LYS A 132 -35.30 7.75 -15.07
C LYS A 132 -34.63 6.67 -14.21
N ILE A 133 -35.41 5.86 -13.50
CA ILE A 133 -34.90 4.75 -12.67
C ILE A 133 -34.12 3.75 -13.52
N LYS A 134 -34.63 3.38 -14.71
CA LYS A 134 -33.91 2.47 -15.63
C LYS A 134 -32.56 3.05 -16.05
N LYS A 135 -32.50 4.34 -16.43
CA LYS A 135 -31.24 5.03 -16.79
C LYS A 135 -30.25 5.03 -15.62
N LEU A 136 -30.71 5.35 -14.41
CA LEU A 136 -29.87 5.35 -13.21
C LEU A 136 -29.33 3.95 -12.87
N ARG A 137 -30.15 2.91 -12.99
CA ARG A 137 -29.71 1.52 -12.77
C ARG A 137 -28.60 1.11 -13.74
N TYR A 138 -28.74 1.48 -15.02
CA TYR A 138 -27.73 1.21 -16.02
C TYR A 138 -26.42 1.95 -15.72
N SER A 139 -26.51 3.24 -15.39
CA SER A 139 -25.35 4.05 -14.98
C SER A 139 -24.64 3.45 -13.76
N CYS A 140 -25.38 3.04 -12.72
CA CYS A 140 -24.81 2.38 -11.54
C CYS A 140 -24.09 1.07 -11.90
N LYS A 141 -24.65 0.26 -12.81
CA LYS A 141 -24.01 -0.98 -13.27
C LYS A 141 -22.68 -0.69 -13.97
N ASN A 142 -22.64 0.34 -14.82
CA ASN A 142 -21.42 0.75 -15.52
C ASN A 142 -20.36 1.32 -14.58
N LEU A 143 -20.75 2.15 -13.61
CA LEU A 143 -19.82 2.65 -12.59
C LEU A 143 -19.25 1.51 -11.74
N LYS A 144 -20.07 0.51 -11.40
CA LYS A 144 -19.61 -0.68 -10.66
C LYS A 144 -18.60 -1.50 -11.47
N THR A 145 -18.78 -1.66 -12.78
CA THR A 145 -17.82 -2.38 -13.62
C THR A 145 -16.53 -1.59 -13.80
N GLN A 146 -16.60 -0.26 -14.00
CA GLN A 146 -15.42 0.61 -14.03
C GLN A 146 -14.64 0.55 -12.72
N ASN A 147 -15.32 0.65 -11.58
CA ASN A 147 -14.65 0.60 -10.27
C ASN A 147 -13.94 -0.74 -10.04
N ARG A 148 -14.53 -1.87 -10.47
CA ARG A 148 -13.86 -3.19 -10.43
C ARG A 148 -12.60 -3.23 -11.30
N ARG A 149 -12.66 -2.66 -12.51
CA ARG A 149 -11.49 -2.59 -13.42
C ARG A 149 -10.38 -1.74 -12.82
N LEU A 150 -10.71 -0.55 -12.29
CA LEU A 150 -9.75 0.34 -11.63
C LEU A 150 -9.14 -0.33 -10.40
N SER A 151 -9.95 -0.98 -9.56
CA SER A 151 -9.46 -1.72 -8.39
C SER A 151 -8.46 -2.82 -8.79
N SER A 152 -8.74 -3.57 -9.86
CA SER A 152 -7.80 -4.56 -10.40
C SER A 152 -6.49 -3.93 -10.90
N CYS A 153 -6.58 -2.80 -11.60
CA CYS A 153 -5.42 -2.04 -12.07
C CYS A 153 -4.53 -1.58 -10.90
N VAL A 154 -5.13 -1.06 -9.84
CA VAL A 154 -4.42 -0.64 -8.62
C VAL A 154 -3.66 -1.81 -7.98
N VAL A 155 -4.27 -3.00 -7.91
CA VAL A 155 -3.59 -4.20 -7.39
C VAL A 155 -2.37 -4.56 -8.23
N LYS A 156 -2.49 -4.55 -9.56
CA LYS A 156 -1.38 -4.82 -10.49
C LYS A 156 -0.25 -3.79 -10.38
N HIS A 157 -0.59 -2.51 -10.30
CA HIS A 157 0.42 -1.47 -10.11
C HIS A 157 1.12 -1.58 -8.75
N LYS A 158 0.40 -2.00 -7.69
CA LYS A 158 1.00 -2.25 -6.38
C LYS A 158 1.99 -3.42 -6.40
N SER A 159 1.71 -4.49 -7.14
CA SER A 159 2.66 -5.59 -7.30
C SER A 159 3.88 -5.15 -8.11
N TYR A 160 3.68 -4.43 -9.22
CA TYR A 160 4.78 -3.91 -10.04
C TYR A 160 5.69 -2.96 -9.25
N ALA A 161 5.12 -2.06 -8.44
CA ALA A 161 5.88 -1.17 -7.57
C ALA A 161 6.72 -1.93 -6.52
N LYS A 162 6.23 -3.06 -6.00
CA LYS A 162 7.01 -3.91 -5.09
C LYS A 162 8.18 -4.58 -5.80
N GLU A 163 7.96 -5.06 -7.02
CA GLU A 163 9.00 -5.69 -7.83
C GLU A 163 10.09 -4.68 -8.22
N LEU A 164 9.71 -3.48 -8.65
CA LEU A 164 10.65 -2.40 -8.93
C LEU A 164 11.49 -2.02 -7.71
N LYS A 165 10.87 -1.95 -6.52
CA LYS A 165 11.61 -1.69 -5.26
C LYS A 165 12.64 -2.78 -4.98
N LYS A 166 12.27 -4.05 -5.17
CA LYS A 166 13.20 -5.18 -5.00
C LYS A 166 14.36 -5.09 -5.99
N ASN A 167 14.06 -4.85 -7.27
CA ASN A 167 15.08 -4.70 -8.30
C ASN A 167 16.04 -3.54 -8.00
N LEU A 168 15.52 -2.44 -7.46
CA LEU A 168 16.34 -1.29 -7.06
C LEU A 168 17.29 -1.66 -5.91
N THR A 169 16.79 -2.31 -4.85
CA THR A 169 17.65 -2.76 -3.73
C THR A 169 18.71 -3.77 -4.19
N ASP A 170 18.37 -4.67 -5.11
CA ASP A 170 19.32 -5.65 -5.66
C ASP A 170 20.43 -4.94 -6.46
N LYS A 171 20.07 -3.92 -7.26
CA LYS A 171 21.05 -3.11 -8.01
C LYS A 171 21.94 -2.26 -7.10
N GLU A 172 21.39 -1.69 -6.02
CA GLU A 172 22.17 -0.97 -5.01
C GLU A 172 23.20 -1.87 -4.33
N ASN A 173 22.81 -3.10 -3.96
CA ASN A 173 23.71 -4.08 -3.38
C ASN A 173 24.85 -4.47 -4.33
N ILE A 174 24.53 -4.72 -5.61
CA ILE A 174 25.54 -5.00 -6.65
C ILE A 174 26.50 -3.82 -6.79
N ASN A 175 25.98 -2.58 -6.83
CA ASN A 175 26.81 -1.39 -6.98
C ASN A 175 27.74 -1.19 -5.77
N LYS A 176 27.26 -1.44 -4.55
CA LYS A 176 28.08 -1.40 -3.34
C LYS A 176 29.21 -2.43 -3.41
N SER A 177 28.89 -3.68 -3.78
CA SER A 177 29.89 -4.74 -3.95
C SER A 177 30.98 -4.34 -4.97
N LYS A 178 30.59 -3.80 -6.13
CA LYS A 178 31.55 -3.33 -7.15
C LYS A 178 32.40 -2.17 -6.64
N THR A 179 31.81 -1.26 -5.87
CA THR A 179 32.54 -0.12 -5.29
C THR A 179 33.61 -0.60 -4.30
N ASP A 180 33.29 -1.60 -3.49
CA ASP A 180 34.24 -2.20 -2.53
C ASP A 180 35.35 -2.98 -3.25
N GLU A 181 35.02 -3.69 -4.33
CA GLU A 181 36.00 -4.34 -5.20
C GLU A 181 36.96 -3.33 -5.84
N ILE A 182 36.45 -2.22 -6.37
CA ILE A 182 37.29 -1.14 -6.93
C ILE A 182 38.23 -0.56 -5.87
N LYS A 183 37.76 -0.37 -4.62
CA LYS A 183 38.64 0.09 -3.52
C LYS A 183 39.76 -0.91 -3.23
N LYS A 184 39.43 -2.21 -3.22
CA LYS A 184 40.43 -3.28 -3.02
C LYS A 184 41.47 -3.26 -4.14
N LEU A 185 41.04 -3.25 -5.41
CA LEU A 185 41.94 -3.22 -6.56
C LEU A 185 42.83 -1.96 -6.57
N LYS A 186 42.29 -0.79 -6.21
CA LYS A 186 43.09 0.43 -6.06
C LYS A 186 44.15 0.29 -4.97
N SER A 187 43.82 -0.35 -3.84
CA SER A 187 44.78 -0.59 -2.77
C SER A 187 45.91 -1.53 -3.21
N GLU A 188 45.58 -2.58 -3.98
CA GLU A 188 46.55 -3.51 -4.54
C GLU A 188 47.45 -2.83 -5.59
N LEU A 189 46.86 -2.01 -6.47
CA LEU A 189 47.62 -1.23 -7.45
C LEU A 189 48.61 -0.26 -6.78
N ASN A 190 48.20 0.41 -5.71
CA ASN A 190 49.10 1.29 -4.95
C ASN A 190 50.27 0.51 -4.33
N LYS A 191 50.03 -0.71 -3.82
CA LYS A 191 51.09 -1.59 -3.29
C LYS A 191 52.05 -2.02 -4.40
N ILE A 192 51.54 -2.39 -5.57
CA ILE A 192 52.39 -2.76 -6.72
C ILE A 192 53.23 -1.56 -7.16
N GLN A 193 52.64 -0.36 -7.21
CA GLN A 193 53.37 0.87 -7.57
C GLN A 193 54.47 1.20 -6.57
N SER A 194 54.27 0.98 -5.26
CA SER A 194 55.34 1.18 -4.27
C SER A 194 56.46 0.16 -4.46
N LEU A 195 56.13 -1.12 -4.61
CA LEU A 195 57.12 -2.18 -4.87
C LEU A 195 57.93 -1.91 -6.14
N TYR A 196 57.28 -1.44 -7.21
CA TYR A 196 57.97 -1.08 -8.45
C TYR A 196 58.95 0.08 -8.25
N LYS A 197 58.56 1.12 -7.51
CA LYS A 197 59.46 2.24 -7.18
C LYS A 197 60.65 1.79 -6.35
N ASP A 198 60.44 0.90 -5.39
CA ASP A 198 61.50 0.38 -4.54
C ASP A 198 62.48 -0.50 -5.33
N ALA A 199 61.96 -1.37 -6.20
CA ALA A 199 62.77 -2.18 -7.11
C ALA A 199 63.59 -1.32 -8.10
N LEU A 200 62.99 -0.25 -8.63
CA LEU A 200 63.69 0.68 -9.51
C LEU A 200 64.82 1.41 -8.80
N LYS A 201 64.61 1.85 -7.55
CA LYS A 201 65.66 2.44 -6.72
C LYS A 201 66.82 1.48 -6.49
N GLN A 202 66.52 0.24 -6.07
CA GLN A 202 67.55 -0.80 -5.89
C GLN A 202 68.32 -1.08 -7.18
N SER A 203 67.64 -1.10 -8.33
CA SER A 203 68.30 -1.28 -9.62
C SER A 203 69.26 -0.13 -9.95
N ASN A 204 68.87 1.12 -9.65
CA ASN A 204 69.72 2.29 -9.89
C ASN A 204 70.93 2.31 -8.95
N GLU A 205 70.73 2.02 -7.67
CA GLU A 205 71.81 1.87 -6.67
C GLU A 205 72.82 0.80 -7.11
N ASN A 206 72.33 -0.35 -7.60
CA ASN A 206 73.19 -1.41 -8.13
C ASN A 206 73.92 -1.00 -9.42
N ALA A 207 73.27 -0.24 -10.32
CA ALA A 207 73.90 0.24 -11.54
C ALA A 207 75.02 1.25 -11.26
N GLU A 208 74.85 2.14 -10.27
CA GLU A 208 75.90 3.07 -9.83
C GLU A 208 77.13 2.31 -9.30
N LEU A 209 76.94 1.23 -8.53
CA LEU A 209 78.04 0.37 -8.06
C LEU A 209 78.79 -0.37 -9.18
N VAL A 210 78.17 -0.56 -10.35
CA VAL A 210 78.78 -1.25 -11.51
C VAL A 210 79.54 -0.28 -12.42
N ASN A 211 79.25 1.03 -12.38
CA ASN A 211 79.83 2.01 -13.29
C ASN A 211 81.34 2.30 -13.08
N ASP A 212 81.91 1.92 -11.94
CA ASP A 212 83.37 1.94 -11.76
C ASP A 212 84.01 0.76 -12.50
N LYS A 213 84.45 1.03 -13.73
CA LYS A 213 85.14 0.07 -14.62
C LYS A 213 86.49 -0.37 -14.05
N GLU A 214 87.12 0.45 -13.22
CA GLU A 214 88.40 0.16 -12.58
C GLU A 214 88.23 0.01 -11.08
N ILE A 215 88.76 -1.09 -10.54
CA ILE A 215 88.79 -1.34 -9.10
C ILE A 215 90.19 -1.01 -8.58
N ASP A 216 90.24 -0.04 -7.65
CA ASP A 216 91.41 0.27 -6.86
C ASP A 216 91.57 -0.76 -5.73
N ILE A 217 92.56 -1.65 -5.87
CA ILE A 217 92.88 -2.66 -4.85
C ILE A 217 94.00 -2.24 -3.90
N LEU A 218 94.66 -1.12 -4.18
CA LEU A 218 95.70 -0.54 -3.35
C LEU A 218 95.15 0.75 -2.74
N ASP A 219 95.13 0.82 -1.40
CA ASP A 219 94.86 2.08 -0.71
C ASP A 219 96.14 2.91 -0.73
N ASP A 220 96.15 3.97 -1.55
CA ASP A 220 97.28 4.89 -1.72
C ASP A 220 97.69 5.56 -0.39
N LYS A 221 96.76 5.74 0.55
CA LYS A 221 97.04 6.36 1.86
C LYS A 221 97.77 5.40 2.79
N LEU A 222 97.37 4.14 2.80
CA LEU A 222 97.93 3.11 3.67
C LEU A 222 99.09 2.34 3.02
N ARG A 223 99.37 2.57 1.73
CA ARG A 223 100.30 1.80 0.89
C ARG A 223 100.08 0.29 1.05
N ALA A 224 98.83 -0.09 1.18
CA ALA A 224 98.42 -1.43 1.57
C ALA A 224 97.26 -1.89 0.70
N TYR A 225 97.26 -3.17 0.33
CA TYR A 225 96.11 -3.75 -0.38
C TYR A 225 94.86 -3.68 0.51
N THR A 226 93.74 -3.31 -0.10
CA THR A 226 92.47 -3.13 0.58
C THR A 226 92.05 -4.40 1.33
N PRO A 227 91.40 -4.27 2.50
CA PRO A 227 90.92 -5.42 3.26
C PRO A 227 90.07 -6.38 2.42
N GLU A 228 89.23 -5.84 1.54
CA GLU A 228 88.35 -6.58 0.64
C GLU A 228 89.15 -7.42 -0.36
N PHE A 229 90.21 -6.85 -0.94
CA PHE A 229 91.10 -7.58 -1.84
C PHE A 229 91.82 -8.72 -1.11
N ARG A 230 92.32 -8.46 0.10
CA ARG A 230 92.97 -9.49 0.93
C ARG A 230 92.01 -10.63 1.27
N GLN A 231 90.77 -10.29 1.63
CA GLN A 231 89.73 -11.29 1.93
C GLN A 231 89.41 -12.14 0.70
N ALA A 232 89.31 -11.52 -0.49
CA ALA A 232 89.10 -12.24 -1.74
C ALA A 232 90.24 -13.23 -2.03
N VAL A 233 91.50 -12.79 -1.89
CA VAL A 233 92.69 -13.67 -2.03
C VAL A 233 92.64 -14.83 -1.04
N MET A 234 92.30 -14.58 0.23
CA MET A 234 92.21 -15.62 1.26
C MET A 234 91.07 -16.62 1.01
N ASN A 235 89.93 -16.14 0.51
CA ASN A 235 88.77 -16.96 0.17
C ASN A 235 89.06 -17.86 -1.04
N ILE A 236 89.72 -17.33 -2.08
CA ILE A 236 90.10 -18.11 -3.26
C ILE A 236 91.16 -19.15 -2.89
N SER A 237 92.17 -18.76 -2.10
CA SER A 237 93.15 -19.71 -1.55
C SER A 237 92.49 -20.81 -0.70
N GLY A 238 91.40 -20.50 0.02
CA GLY A 238 90.62 -21.47 0.78
C GLY A 238 89.83 -22.48 -0.06
N LYS A 239 89.72 -22.27 -1.38
CA LYS A 239 89.05 -23.17 -2.32
C LYS A 239 90.03 -24.09 -3.08
N ASN A 240 91.21 -24.33 -2.52
CA ASN A 240 92.28 -25.16 -3.12
C ASN A 240 92.82 -24.65 -4.47
N VAL A 241 92.71 -23.35 -4.74
CA VAL A 241 93.34 -22.73 -5.91
C VAL A 241 94.82 -22.48 -5.62
N ALA A 242 95.72 -22.95 -6.49
CA ALA A 242 97.16 -22.71 -6.37
C ALA A 242 97.46 -21.21 -6.38
N THR A 243 98.42 -20.74 -5.57
CA THR A 243 98.65 -19.31 -5.35
C THR A 243 99.02 -18.56 -6.63
N GLU A 244 99.65 -19.23 -7.58
CA GLU A 244 100.00 -18.68 -8.89
C GLU A 244 98.80 -18.40 -9.80
N HIS A 245 97.67 -19.08 -9.58
CA HIS A 245 96.46 -18.90 -10.37
C HIS A 245 95.44 -17.95 -9.73
N ILE A 246 95.63 -17.56 -8.46
CA ILE A 246 94.69 -16.68 -7.74
C ILE A 246 94.48 -15.36 -8.50
N VAL A 247 95.56 -14.73 -8.99
CA VAL A 247 95.47 -13.47 -9.73
C VAL A 247 94.70 -13.64 -11.05
N SER A 248 94.90 -14.76 -11.74
CA SER A 248 94.18 -15.07 -12.98
C SER A 248 92.69 -15.24 -12.73
N VAL A 249 92.33 -15.99 -11.69
CA VAL A 249 90.93 -16.21 -11.27
C VAL A 249 90.25 -14.90 -10.89
N ILE A 250 90.94 -14.03 -10.15
CA ILE A 250 90.41 -12.70 -9.81
C ILE A 250 90.19 -11.88 -11.09
N ASN A 251 91.16 -11.83 -11.98
CA ASN A 251 91.06 -11.07 -13.24
C ASN A 251 89.94 -11.61 -14.14
N GLU A 252 89.78 -12.92 -14.28
CA GLU A 252 88.68 -13.52 -15.05
C GLU A 252 87.32 -13.23 -14.41
N SER A 253 87.23 -13.35 -13.08
CA SER A 253 86.00 -13.03 -12.34
C SER A 253 85.61 -11.56 -12.50
N LEU A 254 86.58 -10.65 -12.51
CA LEU A 254 86.35 -9.22 -12.73
C LEU A 254 86.00 -8.91 -14.18
N LYS A 255 86.64 -9.58 -15.15
CA LYS A 255 86.28 -9.48 -16.58
C LYS A 255 84.83 -9.91 -16.83
N LEU A 256 84.36 -10.98 -16.18
CA LEU A 256 82.97 -11.41 -16.24
C LEU A 256 82.00 -10.35 -15.67
N ALA A 257 82.47 -9.57 -14.70
CA ALA A 257 81.73 -8.44 -14.14
C ALA A 257 81.94 -7.11 -14.91
N GLY A 258 82.68 -7.12 -16.04
CA GLY A 258 82.99 -5.92 -16.83
C GLY A 258 83.96 -4.94 -16.17
N LYS A 259 84.70 -5.39 -15.15
CA LYS A 259 85.65 -4.58 -14.37
C LYS A 259 87.10 -5.02 -14.57
N THR A 260 88.04 -4.11 -14.39
CA THR A 260 89.48 -4.37 -14.46
C THR A 260 90.20 -3.88 -13.21
N LEU A 261 91.26 -4.58 -12.81
CA LEU A 261 92.16 -4.09 -11.76
C LEU A 261 93.05 -2.99 -12.33
N LYS A 262 93.14 -1.85 -11.63
CA LYS A 262 94.10 -0.79 -12.00
C LYS A 262 95.56 -1.24 -11.85
N GLN A 263 95.83 -2.11 -10.89
CA GLN A 263 97.14 -2.70 -10.67
C GLN A 263 97.02 -4.20 -10.45
N ILE A 264 97.81 -4.98 -11.19
CA ILE A 264 97.89 -6.42 -10.99
C ILE A 264 98.97 -6.69 -9.93
N PRO A 265 98.63 -7.34 -8.81
CA PRO A 265 99.62 -7.64 -7.78
C PRO A 265 100.58 -8.73 -8.26
N ALA A 266 101.86 -8.57 -7.93
CA ALA A 266 102.86 -9.59 -8.19
C ALA A 266 102.57 -10.88 -7.41
N ARG A 267 102.98 -12.04 -7.95
CA ARG A 267 102.84 -13.37 -7.29
C ARG A 267 103.34 -13.36 -5.85
N ARG A 268 104.53 -12.79 -5.61
CA ARG A 268 105.15 -12.68 -4.28
C ARG A 268 104.23 -11.95 -3.27
N THR A 269 103.47 -10.97 -3.73
CA THR A 269 102.51 -10.24 -2.90
C THR A 269 101.35 -11.15 -2.46
N ILE A 270 100.83 -11.96 -3.38
CA ILE A 270 99.78 -12.94 -3.08
C ILE A 270 100.32 -14.00 -2.11
N ASP A 271 101.50 -14.53 -2.37
CA ASP A 271 102.16 -15.51 -1.49
C ASP A 271 102.36 -14.92 -0.09
N ASN A 272 102.74 -13.65 0.04
CA ASN A 272 102.85 -12.97 1.34
C ASN A 272 101.49 -12.84 2.05
N ILE A 273 100.40 -12.57 1.33
CA ILE A 273 99.04 -12.49 1.90
C ILE A 273 98.58 -13.87 2.39
N VAL A 274 98.79 -14.92 1.59
CA VAL A 274 98.44 -16.30 1.92
C VAL A 274 99.31 -16.83 3.07
N THR A 275 100.61 -16.50 3.08
CA THR A 275 101.51 -16.88 4.17
C THR A 275 101.14 -16.19 5.47
N LYS A 276 100.71 -14.92 5.42
CA LYS A 276 100.16 -14.23 6.61
C LYS A 276 98.92 -14.92 7.17
N LYS A 277 98.06 -15.51 6.34
CA LYS A 277 96.93 -16.34 6.80
C LYS A 277 97.43 -17.54 7.61
N ILE A 278 98.44 -18.27 7.10
CA ILE A 278 99.03 -19.42 7.80
C ILE A 278 99.66 -18.97 9.13
N VAL A 279 100.39 -17.84 9.14
CA VAL A 279 101.01 -17.31 10.35
C VAL A 279 99.96 -16.91 11.39
N VAL A 280 98.90 -16.20 11.00
CA VAL A 280 97.81 -15.83 11.90
C VAL A 280 97.08 -17.06 12.42
N SER A 281 96.78 -18.04 11.56
CA SER A 281 96.19 -19.31 11.99
C SER A 281 97.10 -20.08 12.94
N ASN A 282 98.41 -20.11 12.71
CA ASN A 282 99.37 -20.76 13.60
C ASN A 282 99.52 -20.04 14.95
N ILE A 283 99.45 -18.70 14.97
CA ILE A 283 99.44 -17.91 16.20
C ILE A 283 98.15 -18.15 16.99
N GLN A 284 96.98 -18.16 16.33
CA GLN A 284 95.70 -18.45 16.96
C GLN A 284 95.64 -19.88 17.50
N VAL A 285 96.14 -20.85 16.74
CA VAL A 285 96.28 -22.24 17.20
C VAL A 285 97.25 -22.28 18.40
N GLY A 286 98.41 -21.62 18.32
CA GLY A 286 99.38 -21.55 19.41
C GLY A 286 98.82 -20.94 20.69
N GLN A 287 98.04 -19.86 20.60
CA GLN A 287 97.35 -19.24 21.74
C GLN A 287 96.27 -20.17 22.32
N CYS A 288 95.45 -20.80 21.47
CA CYS A 288 94.46 -21.80 21.89
C CYS A 288 95.08 -23.07 22.51
N LEU A 289 96.34 -23.38 22.20
CA LEU A 289 97.10 -24.50 22.77
C LEU A 289 97.81 -24.11 24.08
N GLN A 290 98.24 -22.85 24.24
CA GLN A 290 98.86 -22.37 25.48
C GLN A 290 97.87 -22.34 26.67
N ASP A 291 96.58 -22.13 26.40
CA ASP A 291 95.53 -22.11 27.43
C ASP A 291 95.06 -23.51 27.86
N LYS A 292 95.61 -24.60 27.29
CA LYS A 292 95.23 -25.98 27.64
C LYS A 292 96.47 -26.75 28.10
N GLU A 293 96.56 -27.03 29.40
CA GLU A 293 97.71 -27.70 30.04
C GLU A 293 98.10 -29.06 29.43
N LYS A 294 97.27 -29.69 28.57
CA LYS A 294 97.63 -30.90 27.81
C LYS A 294 96.87 -30.95 26.49
N THR A 295 97.55 -30.67 25.38
CA THR A 295 97.03 -30.96 24.04
C THR A 295 97.97 -31.89 23.30
N THR A 296 97.52 -33.12 23.07
CA THR A 296 98.21 -34.12 22.25
C THR A 296 97.96 -33.82 20.78
N LEU A 297 98.99 -33.38 20.06
CA LEU A 297 98.92 -33.17 18.62
C LEU A 297 99.09 -34.53 17.92
N TYR A 298 97.99 -35.09 17.43
CA TYR A 298 98.05 -36.28 16.58
C TYR A 298 98.35 -35.84 15.14
N SER A 299 99.62 -35.88 14.75
CA SER A 299 99.98 -35.90 13.33
C SER A 299 99.71 -37.30 12.78
N ASP A 300 99.00 -37.34 11.66
CA ASP A 300 98.65 -38.52 10.84
C ASP A 300 99.84 -39.48 10.59
N GLU A 301 101.07 -38.98 10.59
CA GLU A 301 102.22 -39.71 10.05
C GLU A 301 103.05 -40.56 11.05
N THR A 302 102.66 -40.75 12.31
CA THR A 302 103.43 -41.64 13.22
C THR A 302 102.56 -42.61 14.02
N ARG A 303 102.43 -43.84 13.52
CA ARG A 303 102.08 -45.02 14.31
C ARG A 303 103.23 -45.36 15.28
N LYS A 304 102.86 -45.53 16.56
CA LYS A 304 103.61 -46.09 17.70
C LYS A 304 104.32 -45.05 18.59
N PHE A 305 103.83 -45.00 19.83
CA PHE A 305 104.36 -44.32 21.02
C PHE A 305 104.13 -42.80 21.06
N GLY A 306 102.98 -42.42 21.62
CA GLY A 306 102.72 -41.05 22.04
C GLY A 306 103.71 -40.63 23.12
N LYS A 307 104.58 -39.68 22.80
CA LYS A 307 105.30 -38.91 23.82
C LYS A 307 104.44 -37.70 24.16
N THR A 308 104.01 -37.63 25.42
CA THR A 308 103.51 -36.39 26.01
C THR A 308 104.66 -35.40 26.12
N TYR A 309 104.55 -34.28 25.41
CA TYR A 309 105.40 -33.11 25.67
C TYR A 309 104.75 -32.35 26.83
N ASN A 310 105.37 -32.42 28.00
CA ASN A 310 105.12 -31.41 29.03
C ASN A 310 105.94 -30.15 28.64
N SER A 311 105.33 -28.99 28.82
CA SER A 311 105.90 -27.65 28.60
C SER A 311 107.31 -27.49 29.16
#